data_AF-A0A183E7C9-F1
#
_entry.id   AF-A0A183E7C9-F1
#
_cell.length_a   1.000
_cell.length_b   1.000
_cell.length_c   1.000
_cell.angle_alpha   90.00
_cell.angle_beta   90.00
_cell.angle_gamma   90.00
#
_symmetry.space_group_name_H-M   'P 1'
#
loop_
_entity.id
_entity.type
_entity.pdbx_description
1 polymer ?
#
loop_
_entity_poly.entity_id
_entity_poly.type
_entity_poly.pdbx_seq_one_letter_code
_entity_poly.pdbx_strand_id
1 'polypeptide(L)'
;LYWKSAHFFFYFTPFRIKSPNKLEVKAERKTLLDSWRFYDPKGPIPGDRSIPGIGMPGSGSDFQRFITYLGIPVIDMKLESAPIYTYMLYHTMYEIPWFLDNFVDENYDALSAVGQLWLEIGRDLADSLIIPFNLHDYGLALADFISKMDQQLEHIGIPNAIGFRAYRLVLSNLRGALKRFQVVADVVQEIIQHVEQAFIAEQGIYDERPEYRHLIFSSSSYNEYGNFPFAGILDPALNWRNAFVAGDSQKADYWLKIVRIGFSKLHYAIESATLTITMDGFYD
;
A
#
# COMPACT_ATOMS: atom_id res chain seq x y z
N LEU A 1 19.43 -6.73 6.75
CA LEU A 1 18.37 -7.73 6.52
C LEU A 1 17.52 -7.24 5.35
N TYR A 2 17.15 -8.06 4.36
CA TYR A 2 16.28 -7.64 3.25
C TYR A 2 15.21 -8.71 2.95
N TRP A 3 14.24 -8.33 2.10
CA TRP A 3 12.95 -8.99 1.97
C TRP A 3 12.82 -9.77 0.68
N LYS A 4 12.08 -10.87 0.74
CA LYS A 4 11.65 -11.64 -0.43
C LYS A 4 10.12 -11.66 -0.47
N SER A 5 9.60 -10.99 -1.48
CA SER A 5 8.30 -11.23 -2.13
C SER A 5 6.99 -10.80 -1.46
N ALA A 6 6.45 -9.70 -1.96
CA ALA A 6 5.04 -9.32 -1.85
C ALA A 6 4.45 -9.21 -3.25
N HIS A 7 3.23 -9.71 -3.47
CA HIS A 7 2.53 -9.48 -4.74
C HIS A 7 1.81 -8.12 -4.77
N PHE A 8 1.92 -7.33 -3.69
CA PHE A 8 1.26 -6.05 -3.51
C PHE A 8 2.16 -5.06 -2.78
N PHE A 9 2.17 -3.83 -3.29
CA PHE A 9 3.16 -2.84 -2.94
C PHE A 9 2.72 -2.00 -1.74
N PHE A 10 3.06 -2.47 -0.53
CA PHE A 10 2.92 -1.69 0.70
C PHE A 10 4.19 -0.84 0.92
N TYR A 11 4.35 0.23 0.14
CA TYR A 11 5.56 1.06 0.21
C TYR A 11 5.69 1.87 1.52
N PHE A 12 4.56 2.15 2.20
CA PHE A 12 4.52 3.08 3.33
C PHE A 12 4.72 2.42 4.70
N THR A 13 4.28 1.17 4.86
CA THR A 13 4.30 0.48 6.15
C THR A 13 5.71 0.23 6.69
N PRO A 14 6.70 -0.20 5.87
CA PRO A 14 8.08 -0.39 6.32
C PRO A 14 8.80 0.91 6.74
N PHE A 15 8.32 2.08 6.33
CA PHE A 15 8.89 3.38 6.72
C PHE A 15 8.70 3.66 8.22
N ARG A 16 7.64 3.13 8.83
CA ARG A 16 7.29 3.43 10.23
C ARG A 16 8.06 2.59 11.24
N ILE A 17 8.75 1.54 10.79
CA ILE A 17 9.38 0.56 11.67
C ILE A 17 10.88 0.83 11.73
N LYS A 18 11.39 0.99 12.95
CA LYS A 18 12.81 1.27 13.20
C LYS A 18 13.66 0.06 12.81
N SER A 19 14.87 0.32 12.33
CA SER A 19 15.83 -0.74 12.02
C SER A 19 16.26 -1.42 13.33
N PRO A 20 16.14 -2.76 13.45
CA PRO A 20 16.56 -3.49 14.65
C PRO A 20 18.08 -3.61 14.74
N ASN A 21 18.81 -3.36 13.64
CA ASN A 21 20.25 -3.50 13.59
C ASN A 21 20.95 -2.18 13.97
N LYS A 22 21.68 -2.19 15.10
CA LYS A 22 22.43 -1.01 15.58
C LYS A 22 23.48 -0.50 14.59
N LEU A 23 24.05 -1.37 13.75
CA LEU A 23 24.99 -0.97 12.69
C LEU A 23 24.30 -0.20 11.57
N GLU A 24 23.08 -0.59 11.22
CA GLU A 24 22.25 0.12 10.24
C GLU A 24 21.90 1.52 10.76
N VAL A 25 21.47 1.62 12.01
CA VAL A 25 21.16 2.90 12.65
C VAL A 25 22.38 3.83 12.69
N LYS A 26 23.57 3.30 13.02
CA LYS A 26 24.83 4.06 12.99
C LYS A 26 25.21 4.53 11.58
N ALA A 27 24.81 3.79 10.55
CA ALA A 27 25.01 4.14 9.14
C ALA A 27 23.84 4.94 8.56
N GLU A 28 23.07 5.62 9.43
CA GLU A 28 21.92 6.48 9.11
C GLU A 28 20.73 5.77 8.43
N ARG A 29 20.71 4.43 8.42
CA ARG A 29 19.56 3.63 7.98
C ARG A 29 18.67 3.33 9.18
N LYS A 30 17.77 4.28 9.46
CA LYS A 30 17.00 4.33 10.71
C LYS A 30 15.77 3.43 10.70
N THR A 31 15.26 3.09 9.51
CA THR A 31 14.04 2.29 9.33
C THR A 31 14.33 0.97 8.62
N LEU A 32 13.40 0.02 8.70
CA LEU A 32 13.46 -1.21 7.90
C LEU A 32 13.50 -0.91 6.40
N LEU A 33 12.78 0.13 5.96
CA LEU A 33 12.78 0.57 4.57
C LEU A 33 14.17 1.06 4.12
N ASP A 34 14.87 1.83 4.96
CA ASP A 34 16.21 2.34 4.63
C ASP A 34 17.20 1.20 4.44
N SER A 35 17.17 0.23 5.36
CA SER A 35 17.97 -0.99 5.24
C SER A 35 17.62 -1.79 3.99
N TRP A 36 16.33 -1.95 3.68
CA TRP A 36 15.89 -2.69 2.51
C TRP A 36 16.34 -2.04 1.19
N ARG A 37 16.12 -0.73 1.04
CA ARG A 37 16.56 0.05 -0.13
C ARG A 37 18.06 -0.05 -0.35
N PHE A 38 18.84 -0.09 0.73
CA PHE A 38 20.29 -0.22 0.65
C PHE A 38 20.72 -1.60 0.14
N TYR A 39 20.13 -2.68 0.66
CA TYR A 39 20.53 -4.04 0.32
C TYR A 39 19.92 -4.59 -0.96
N ASP A 40 18.73 -4.13 -1.35
CA ASP A 40 18.08 -4.51 -2.60
C ASP A 40 17.52 -3.27 -3.34
N PRO A 41 18.38 -2.45 -3.97
CA PRO A 41 17.98 -1.21 -4.64
C PRO A 41 17.33 -1.44 -6.02
N LYS A 42 16.65 -2.57 -6.24
CA LYS A 42 16.13 -2.99 -7.55
C LYS A 42 14.60 -2.92 -7.60
N GLY A 43 14.07 -1.71 -7.53
CA GLY A 43 12.64 -1.47 -7.75
C GLY A 43 12.16 -1.82 -9.15
N PRO A 44 10.84 -1.70 -9.42
CA PRO A 44 10.24 -2.04 -10.71
C PRO A 44 10.69 -1.11 -11.85
N ILE A 45 11.16 0.10 -11.53
CA ILE A 45 11.62 1.09 -12.50
C ILE A 45 13.16 1.06 -12.59
N PRO A 46 13.74 0.78 -13.77
CA PRO A 46 15.18 0.78 -13.95
C PRO A 46 15.82 2.12 -13.57
N GLY A 47 16.81 2.08 -12.67
CA GLY A 47 17.54 3.26 -12.21
C GLY A 47 16.90 3.97 -11.02
N ASP A 48 15.64 3.66 -10.67
CA ASP A 48 15.01 4.15 -9.45
C ASP A 48 15.43 3.27 -8.25
N ARG A 49 16.03 3.91 -7.24
CA ARG A 49 16.44 3.28 -5.98
C ARG A 49 15.55 3.67 -4.80
N SER A 50 14.52 4.48 -5.06
CA SER A 50 13.54 4.89 -4.05
C SER A 50 12.61 3.75 -3.68
N ILE A 51 12.48 2.74 -4.53
CA ILE A 51 11.68 1.55 -4.26
C ILE A 51 12.64 0.36 -4.09
N PRO A 52 12.58 -0.35 -2.95
CA PRO A 52 13.37 -1.56 -2.80
C PRO A 52 12.81 -2.69 -3.67
N GLY A 53 13.67 -3.66 -3.99
CA GLY A 53 13.29 -4.82 -4.77
C GLY A 53 12.31 -5.72 -4.02
N ILE A 54 11.26 -6.13 -4.73
CA ILE A 54 10.27 -7.09 -4.25
C ILE A 54 10.32 -8.33 -5.14
N GLY A 55 10.67 -9.47 -4.55
CA GLY A 55 10.73 -10.75 -5.26
C GLY A 55 9.37 -11.27 -5.72
N MET A 56 9.37 -12.28 -6.59
CA MET A 56 8.17 -13.05 -6.89
C MET A 56 7.90 -14.06 -5.75
N PRO A 57 6.63 -14.27 -5.34
CA PRO A 57 6.30 -15.34 -4.41
C PRO A 57 6.68 -16.68 -5.05
N GLY A 58 7.59 -17.39 -4.39
CA GLY A 58 8.08 -18.68 -4.87
C GLY A 58 7.11 -19.82 -4.59
N SER A 59 7.69 -21.02 -4.44
CA SER A 59 7.02 -22.17 -3.87
C SER A 59 7.76 -22.60 -2.60
N GLY A 60 7.12 -23.42 -1.76
CA GLY A 60 7.74 -23.92 -0.53
C GLY A 60 7.17 -23.36 0.78
N SER A 61 6.04 -22.66 0.73
CA SER A 61 5.26 -22.25 1.90
C SER A 61 3.75 -22.32 1.59
N ASP A 62 2.93 -22.16 2.62
CA ASP A 62 1.48 -22.39 2.56
C ASP A 62 0.73 -21.39 1.67
N PHE A 63 1.31 -20.20 1.44
CA PHE A 63 0.70 -19.17 0.58
C PHE A 63 0.48 -19.65 -0.87
N GLN A 64 1.19 -20.69 -1.32
CA GLN A 64 1.22 -21.12 -2.72
C GLN A 64 -0.18 -21.43 -3.26
N ARG A 65 -1.04 -22.09 -2.46
CA ARG A 65 -2.40 -22.45 -2.90
C ARG A 65 -3.32 -21.25 -2.95
N PHE A 66 -3.13 -20.26 -2.09
CA PHE A 66 -3.92 -19.03 -2.11
C PHE A 66 -3.74 -18.29 -3.44
N ILE A 67 -2.49 -18.08 -3.88
CA ILE A 67 -2.25 -17.38 -5.15
C ILE A 67 -2.50 -18.25 -6.38
N THR A 68 -2.01 -19.50 -6.42
CA THR A 68 -2.04 -20.31 -7.66
C THR A 68 -3.36 -21.04 -7.91
N TYR A 69 -4.16 -21.30 -6.87
CA TYR A 69 -5.43 -22.00 -6.99
C TYR A 69 -6.63 -21.07 -6.78
N LEU A 70 -6.61 -20.25 -5.72
CA LEU A 70 -7.73 -19.34 -5.42
C LEU A 70 -7.60 -17.96 -6.07
N GLY A 71 -6.43 -17.59 -6.57
CA GLY A 71 -6.18 -16.24 -7.09
C GLY A 71 -6.20 -15.17 -6.00
N ILE A 72 -5.99 -15.54 -4.74
CA ILE A 72 -5.96 -14.62 -3.61
C ILE A 72 -4.58 -13.97 -3.51
N PRO A 73 -4.50 -12.64 -3.41
CA PRO A 73 -3.30 -11.89 -3.05
C PRO A 73 -2.49 -12.49 -1.89
N VAL A 74 -1.17 -12.59 -2.05
CA VAL A 74 -0.28 -13.10 -0.99
C VAL A 74 0.93 -12.21 -0.76
N ILE A 75 1.44 -12.30 0.46
CA ILE A 75 2.69 -11.69 0.90
C ILE A 75 3.45 -12.78 1.67
N ASP A 76 4.73 -12.93 1.38
CA ASP A 76 5.69 -13.70 2.18
C ASP A 76 6.76 -12.74 2.66
N MET A 77 7.03 -12.69 3.96
CA MET A 77 7.83 -11.62 4.55
C MET A 77 8.71 -12.17 5.66
N LYS A 78 10.01 -11.94 5.50
CA LYS A 78 11.06 -12.34 6.44
C LYS A 78 12.23 -11.38 6.36
N LEU A 79 13.00 -11.33 7.44
CA LEU A 79 14.32 -10.71 7.45
C LEU A 79 15.37 -11.77 7.12
N GLU A 80 16.13 -11.56 6.04
CA GLU A 80 17.25 -12.43 5.65
C GLU A 80 18.60 -11.78 5.97
N SER A 81 19.65 -12.56 6.21
CA SER A 81 21.01 -12.03 6.38
C SER A 81 21.45 -11.20 5.17
N ALA A 82 22.33 -10.21 5.40
CA ALA A 82 23.00 -9.47 4.35
C ALA A 82 24.52 -9.50 4.58
N PRO A 83 25.33 -10.13 3.69
CA PRO A 83 24.96 -10.77 2.41
C PRO A 83 23.95 -11.93 2.52
N ILE A 84 23.27 -12.25 1.41
CA ILE A 84 22.41 -13.43 1.29
C ILE A 84 23.26 -14.68 1.56
N TYR A 85 22.93 -15.45 2.60
CA TYR A 85 23.50 -16.78 2.81
C TYR A 85 22.38 -17.80 3.00
N THR A 86 22.64 -19.04 2.57
CA THR A 86 21.77 -20.17 2.93
C THR A 86 21.85 -20.37 4.43
N TYR A 87 20.70 -20.28 5.11
CA TYR A 87 20.60 -20.59 6.52
C TYR A 87 21.02 -22.05 6.76
N MET A 88 22.14 -22.22 7.48
CA MET A 88 22.89 -23.48 7.52
C MET A 88 22.22 -24.60 8.32
N LEU A 89 21.31 -24.25 9.24
CA LEU A 89 20.67 -25.21 10.14
C LEU A 89 19.27 -25.63 9.69
N TYR A 90 18.79 -25.12 8.56
CA TYR A 90 17.47 -25.43 8.02
C TYR A 90 17.21 -26.95 7.94
N HIS A 91 16.08 -27.39 8.49
CA HIS A 91 15.66 -28.81 8.53
C HIS A 91 16.64 -29.74 9.27
N THR A 92 17.37 -29.21 10.25
CA THR A 92 18.25 -30.03 11.10
C THR A 92 17.76 -30.09 12.54
N MET A 93 18.28 -31.03 13.31
CA MET A 93 18.01 -31.11 14.76
C MET A 93 18.60 -29.95 15.58
N TYR A 94 19.37 -29.06 14.95
CA TYR A 94 20.04 -27.93 15.59
C TYR A 94 19.20 -26.65 15.55
N GLU A 95 18.01 -26.67 14.96
CA GLU A 95 17.03 -25.58 15.03
C GLU A 95 16.34 -25.54 16.41
N ILE A 96 17.13 -25.23 17.44
CA ILE A 96 16.69 -25.18 18.83
C ILE A 96 16.63 -23.74 19.34
N PRO A 97 15.80 -23.41 20.35
CA PRO A 97 15.69 -22.05 20.90
C PRO A 97 17.04 -21.43 21.27
N TRP A 98 17.96 -22.25 21.81
CA TRP A 98 19.30 -21.79 22.15
C TRP A 98 20.05 -21.16 20.97
N PHE A 99 19.90 -21.67 19.74
CA PHE A 99 20.56 -21.08 18.57
C PHE A 99 19.99 -19.69 18.24
N LEU A 100 18.68 -19.51 18.36
CA LEU A 100 18.04 -18.20 18.20
C LEU A 100 18.57 -17.20 19.23
N ASP A 101 18.58 -17.61 20.50
CA ASP A 101 19.00 -16.80 21.65
C ASP A 101 20.47 -16.37 21.62
N ASN A 102 21.34 -17.13 20.95
CA ASN A 102 22.80 -16.93 21.03
C ASN A 102 23.44 -16.51 19.69
N PHE A 103 22.78 -16.71 18.54
CA PHE A 103 23.40 -16.45 17.24
C PHE A 103 22.54 -15.66 16.25
N VAL A 104 21.21 -15.71 16.37
CA VAL A 104 20.32 -15.09 15.38
C VAL A 104 19.80 -13.75 15.88
N ASP A 105 19.20 -13.72 17.06
CA ASP A 105 18.51 -12.53 17.57
C ASP A 105 18.46 -12.53 19.11
N GLU A 106 19.62 -12.30 19.75
CA GLU A 106 19.78 -12.36 21.21
C GLU A 106 18.77 -11.50 21.99
N ASN A 107 18.38 -10.35 21.44
CA ASN A 107 17.44 -9.42 22.08
C ASN A 107 16.04 -9.48 21.48
N TYR A 108 15.78 -10.39 20.54
CA TYR A 108 14.51 -10.49 19.81
C TYR A 108 14.11 -9.22 19.06
N ASP A 109 15.06 -8.34 18.77
CA ASP A 109 14.83 -7.04 18.12
C ASP A 109 14.38 -7.26 16.66
N ALA A 110 15.01 -8.21 15.95
CA ALA A 110 14.70 -8.50 14.56
C ALA A 110 13.34 -9.21 14.42
N LEU A 111 13.05 -10.22 15.27
CA LEU A 111 11.76 -10.89 15.30
C LEU A 111 10.64 -9.90 15.65
N SER A 112 10.87 -9.03 16.64
CA SER A 112 9.90 -7.99 17.02
C SER A 112 9.64 -7.02 15.86
N ALA A 113 10.68 -6.62 15.13
CA ALA A 113 10.54 -5.74 13.96
C ALA A 113 9.75 -6.41 12.82
N VAL A 114 9.96 -7.70 12.55
CA VAL A 114 9.15 -8.47 11.58
C VAL A 114 7.71 -8.60 12.03
N GLY A 115 7.48 -8.93 13.31
CA GLY A 115 6.15 -9.02 13.89
C GLY A 115 5.39 -7.70 13.78
N GLN A 116 6.04 -6.58 14.11
CA GLN A 116 5.47 -5.25 13.92
C GLN A 116 5.11 -4.99 12.46
N LEU A 117 5.94 -5.41 11.49
CA LEU A 117 5.61 -5.21 10.08
C LEU A 117 4.39 -6.03 9.65
N TRP A 118 4.32 -7.30 10.03
CA TRP A 118 3.15 -8.14 9.76
C TRP A 118 1.88 -7.54 10.35
N LEU A 119 1.94 -7.03 11.59
CA LEU A 119 0.81 -6.42 12.25
C LEU A 119 0.38 -5.11 11.59
N GLU A 120 1.32 -4.24 11.22
CA GLU A 120 1.00 -2.99 10.55
C GLU A 120 0.40 -3.22 9.15
N ILE A 121 0.93 -4.18 8.38
CA ILE A 121 0.34 -4.53 7.08
C ILE A 121 -1.04 -5.17 7.26
N GLY A 122 -1.20 -6.04 8.26
CA GLY A 122 -2.50 -6.63 8.60
C GLY A 122 -3.52 -5.57 9.02
N ARG A 123 -3.11 -4.59 9.83
CA ARG A 123 -3.91 -3.43 10.22
C ARG A 123 -4.28 -2.58 9.02
N ASP A 124 -3.31 -2.22 8.18
CA ASP A 124 -3.55 -1.44 6.97
C ASP A 124 -4.53 -2.19 6.04
N LEU A 125 -4.42 -3.50 5.87
CA LEU A 125 -5.35 -4.31 5.08
C LEU A 125 -6.76 -4.42 5.69
N ALA A 126 -6.86 -4.54 7.01
CA ALA A 126 -8.14 -4.72 7.70
C ALA A 126 -8.92 -3.42 7.87
N ASP A 127 -8.22 -2.30 8.11
CA ASP A 127 -8.82 -1.02 8.44
C ASP A 127 -8.93 -0.08 7.23
N SER A 128 -8.21 -0.34 6.13
CA SER A 128 -8.31 0.51 4.93
C SER A 128 -9.69 0.39 4.29
N LEU A 129 -10.35 1.54 4.11
CA LEU A 129 -11.61 1.61 3.37
C LEU A 129 -11.42 1.20 1.90
N ILE A 130 -10.27 1.56 1.33
CA ILE A 130 -9.84 1.19 -0.01
C ILE A 130 -8.56 0.38 0.13
N ILE A 131 -8.59 -0.88 -0.30
CA ILE A 131 -7.40 -1.73 -0.26
C ILE A 131 -6.34 -1.11 -1.18
N PRO A 132 -5.10 -0.86 -0.69
CA PRO A 132 -4.08 -0.12 -1.42
C PRO A 132 -3.37 -0.98 -2.48
N PHE A 133 -4.16 -1.58 -3.38
CA PHE A 133 -3.62 -2.30 -4.52
C PHE A 133 -3.30 -1.33 -5.65
N ASN A 134 -2.08 -1.44 -6.16
CA ASN A 134 -1.62 -0.63 -7.28
C ASN A 134 -1.65 -1.45 -8.59
N LEU A 135 -2.64 -1.17 -9.44
CA LEU A 135 -2.78 -1.85 -10.72
C LEU A 135 -1.72 -1.41 -11.75
N HIS A 136 -1.24 -0.17 -11.64
CA HIS A 136 -0.14 0.33 -12.48
C HIS A 136 1.11 -0.52 -12.26
N ASP A 137 1.49 -0.74 -11.00
CA ASP A 137 2.66 -1.55 -10.66
C ASP A 137 2.52 -3.01 -11.13
N TYR A 138 1.29 -3.55 -11.10
CA TYR A 138 0.99 -4.87 -11.68
C TYR A 138 1.25 -4.90 -13.19
N GLY A 139 0.86 -3.84 -13.89
CA GLY A 139 1.15 -3.67 -15.32
C GLY A 139 2.64 -3.57 -15.63
N LEU A 140 3.43 -2.90 -14.77
CA LEU A 140 4.89 -2.85 -14.89
C LEU A 140 5.52 -4.23 -14.68
N ALA A 141 5.07 -4.97 -13.65
CA ALA A 141 5.56 -6.31 -13.37
C ALA A 141 5.29 -7.28 -14.54
N LEU A 142 4.07 -7.25 -15.10
CA LEU A 142 3.75 -8.05 -16.29
C LEU A 142 4.64 -7.72 -17.49
N ALA A 143 5.00 -6.45 -17.69
CA ALA A 143 5.91 -6.03 -18.77
C ALA A 143 7.31 -6.63 -18.61
N ASP A 144 7.85 -6.58 -17.40
CA ASP A 144 9.14 -7.19 -17.06
C ASP A 144 9.09 -8.71 -17.24
N PHE A 145 8.02 -9.36 -16.78
CA PHE A 145 7.87 -10.83 -16.89
C PHE A 145 7.75 -11.29 -18.34
N ILE A 146 6.98 -10.59 -19.17
CA ILE A 146 6.88 -10.88 -20.61
C ILE A 146 8.23 -10.68 -21.29
N SER A 147 8.99 -9.66 -20.91
CA SER A 147 10.32 -9.39 -21.47
C SER A 147 11.33 -10.49 -21.10
N LYS A 148 11.34 -10.93 -19.83
CA LYS A 148 12.18 -12.04 -19.36
C LYS A 148 11.80 -13.36 -20.00
N MET A 149 10.49 -13.63 -20.12
CA MET A 149 9.97 -14.82 -20.79
C MET A 149 10.41 -14.84 -22.26
N ASP A 150 10.29 -13.73 -22.98
CA ASP A 150 10.73 -13.61 -24.39
C ASP A 150 12.22 -13.96 -24.53
N GLN A 151 13.08 -13.35 -23.71
CA GLN A 151 14.53 -13.65 -23.70
C GLN A 151 14.83 -15.13 -23.42
N GLN A 152 14.12 -15.76 -22.48
CA GLN A 152 14.29 -17.17 -22.18
C GLN A 152 13.83 -18.07 -23.33
N LEU A 153 12.69 -17.78 -23.94
CA LEU A 153 12.17 -18.53 -25.08
C LEU A 153 13.09 -18.41 -26.31
N GLU A 154 13.65 -17.21 -26.55
CA GLU A 154 14.67 -16.99 -27.57
C GLU A 154 15.92 -17.84 -27.31
N HIS A 155 16.42 -17.86 -26.08
CA HIS A 155 17.58 -18.66 -25.70
C HIS A 155 17.35 -20.17 -25.86
N ILE A 156 16.15 -20.65 -25.55
CA ILE A 156 15.75 -22.06 -25.70
C ILE A 156 15.56 -22.44 -27.18
N GLY A 157 15.40 -21.47 -28.09
CA GLY A 157 15.23 -21.72 -29.52
C GLY A 157 13.77 -21.96 -29.95
N ILE A 158 12.80 -21.60 -29.09
CA ILE A 158 11.37 -21.66 -29.42
C ILE A 158 11.00 -20.86 -30.69
N PRO A 159 11.58 -19.66 -30.96
CA PRO A 159 11.29 -18.94 -32.20
C PRO A 159 11.63 -19.74 -33.45
N ASN A 160 12.67 -20.58 -33.41
CA ASN A 160 13.09 -21.42 -34.52
C ASN A 160 12.13 -22.61 -34.70
N ALA A 161 11.71 -23.23 -33.59
CA ALA A 161 10.79 -24.36 -33.60
C ALA A 161 9.39 -23.99 -34.14
N ILE A 162 8.87 -22.82 -33.75
CA ILE A 162 7.53 -22.33 -34.17
C ILE A 162 7.60 -21.58 -35.51
N GLY A 163 8.79 -21.09 -35.89
CA GLY A 163 8.99 -20.21 -37.03
C GLY A 163 8.93 -18.74 -36.60
N PHE A 164 9.99 -17.99 -36.93
CA PHE A 164 10.22 -16.65 -36.41
C PHE A 164 9.08 -15.65 -36.67
N ARG A 165 8.44 -15.73 -37.84
CA ARG A 165 7.30 -14.85 -38.18
C ARG A 165 6.09 -15.11 -37.28
N ALA A 166 5.76 -16.39 -37.04
CA ALA A 166 4.65 -16.77 -36.18
C ALA A 166 4.93 -16.39 -34.72
N TYR A 167 6.15 -16.66 -34.23
CA TYR A 167 6.57 -16.27 -32.88
C TYR A 167 6.47 -14.76 -32.66
N ARG A 168 6.99 -13.94 -33.58
CA ARG A 168 6.90 -12.47 -33.50
C ARG A 168 5.46 -11.97 -33.49
N LEU A 169 4.57 -12.59 -34.27
CA LEU A 169 3.15 -12.20 -34.30
C LEU A 169 2.46 -12.48 -32.96
N VAL A 170 2.72 -13.64 -32.36
CA VAL A 170 2.17 -13.99 -31.04
C VAL A 170 2.65 -13.02 -29.97
N LEU A 171 3.96 -12.72 -29.95
CA LEU A 171 4.53 -11.74 -29.02
C LEU A 171 4.00 -10.32 -29.23
N SER A 172 3.83 -9.88 -30.48
CA SER A 172 3.26 -8.55 -30.74
C SER A 172 1.82 -8.46 -30.26
N ASN A 173 1.04 -9.52 -30.40
CA ASN A 173 -0.34 -9.57 -29.90
C ASN A 173 -0.37 -9.54 -28.37
N LEU A 174 0.52 -10.29 -27.71
CA LEU A 174 0.66 -10.31 -26.25
C LEU A 174 1.08 -8.93 -25.71
N ARG A 175 2.10 -8.30 -26.31
CA ARG A 175 2.52 -6.93 -25.96
C ARG A 175 1.41 -5.91 -26.21
N GLY A 176 0.64 -6.06 -27.29
CA GLY A 176 -0.53 -5.24 -27.56
C GLY A 176 -1.63 -5.39 -26.50
N ALA A 177 -1.87 -6.62 -26.02
CA ALA A 177 -2.80 -6.88 -24.92
C ALA A 177 -2.33 -6.27 -23.61
N LEU A 178 -1.04 -6.41 -23.28
CA LEU A 178 -0.43 -5.77 -22.11
C LEU A 178 -0.59 -4.25 -22.16
N LYS A 179 -0.33 -3.61 -23.30
CA LYS A 179 -0.49 -2.16 -23.44
C LYS A 179 -1.92 -1.71 -23.16
N ARG A 180 -2.92 -2.45 -23.64
CA ARG A 180 -4.34 -2.16 -23.34
C ARG A 180 -4.64 -2.34 -21.86
N PHE A 181 -4.13 -3.40 -21.24
CA PHE A 181 -4.27 -3.62 -19.80
C PHE A 181 -3.68 -2.46 -19.00
N GLN A 182 -2.46 -2.01 -19.32
CA GLN A 182 -1.80 -0.89 -18.63
C GLN A 182 -2.64 0.40 -18.71
N VAL A 183 -3.18 0.72 -19.89
CA VAL A 183 -4.06 1.90 -20.04
C VAL A 183 -5.28 1.82 -19.10
N VAL A 184 -5.95 0.67 -19.04
CA VAL A 184 -7.11 0.49 -18.16
C VAL A 184 -6.71 0.49 -16.69
N ALA A 185 -5.58 -0.14 -16.35
CA ALA A 185 -5.03 -0.15 -15.00
C ALA A 185 -4.74 1.26 -14.49
N ASP A 186 -4.16 2.12 -15.34
CA ASP A 186 -3.87 3.52 -15.01
C ASP A 186 -5.16 4.31 -14.77
N VAL A 187 -6.18 4.13 -15.61
CA VAL A 187 -7.49 4.77 -15.45
C VAL A 187 -8.16 4.33 -14.14
N VAL A 188 -8.17 3.03 -13.83
CA VAL A 188 -8.75 2.54 -12.57
C VAL A 188 -7.96 3.06 -11.37
N GLN A 189 -6.62 3.11 -11.47
CA GLN A 189 -5.78 3.65 -10.42
C GLN A 189 -6.05 5.14 -10.18
N GLU A 190 -6.26 5.90 -11.25
CA GLU A 190 -6.62 7.31 -11.21
C GLU A 190 -7.99 7.52 -10.57
N ILE A 191 -8.99 6.70 -10.90
CA ILE A 191 -10.33 6.75 -10.28
C ILE A 191 -10.23 6.52 -8.78
N ILE A 192 -9.49 5.50 -8.36
CA ILE A 192 -9.29 5.20 -6.93
C ILE A 192 -8.68 6.42 -6.21
N GLN A 193 -7.71 7.10 -6.82
CA GLN A 193 -7.09 8.29 -6.25
C GLN A 193 -8.07 9.48 -6.18
N HIS A 194 -8.84 9.72 -7.23
CA HIS A 194 -9.80 10.83 -7.29
C HIS A 194 -10.99 10.64 -6.35
N VAL A 195 -11.41 9.40 -6.09
CA VAL A 195 -12.46 9.10 -5.10
C VAL A 195 -12.05 9.58 -3.72
N GLU A 196 -10.81 9.33 -3.30
CA GLU A 196 -10.31 9.83 -2.01
C GLU A 196 -10.22 11.36 -2.00
N GLN A 197 -9.77 11.96 -3.11
CA GLN A 197 -9.68 13.42 -3.24
C GLN A 197 -11.05 14.11 -3.23
N ALA A 198 -12.12 13.46 -3.69
CA ALA A 198 -13.48 14.01 -3.66
C ALA A 198 -13.96 14.33 -2.24
N PHE A 199 -13.38 13.70 -1.21
CA PHE A 199 -13.69 13.97 0.20
C PHE A 199 -12.83 15.07 0.83
N ILE A 200 -12.01 15.78 0.05
CA ILE A 200 -11.21 16.91 0.52
C ILE A 200 -11.97 18.22 0.28
N ALA A 201 -12.31 18.92 1.36
CA ALA A 201 -12.85 20.28 1.30
C ALA A 201 -11.72 21.31 1.31
N GLU A 202 -11.59 22.11 0.24
CA GLU A 202 -10.52 23.12 0.12
C GLU A 202 -10.52 24.16 1.25
N GLN A 203 -11.72 24.54 1.72
CA GLN A 203 -11.87 25.49 2.83
C GLN A 203 -11.69 24.84 4.22
N GLY A 204 -11.38 23.54 4.28
CA GLY A 204 -11.42 22.75 5.51
C GLY A 204 -12.83 22.36 5.93
N ILE A 205 -12.93 21.64 7.04
CA ILE A 205 -14.21 21.16 7.58
C ILE A 205 -15.11 22.34 8.00
N TYR A 206 -14.55 23.37 8.64
CA TYR A 206 -15.17 24.67 8.94
C TYR A 206 -14.10 25.72 9.26
N ASP A 207 -14.47 27.01 9.32
CA ASP A 207 -13.54 28.15 9.32
C ASP A 207 -12.50 28.13 10.45
N GLU A 208 -12.85 27.59 11.62
CA GLU A 208 -11.92 27.44 12.75
C GLU A 208 -10.97 26.24 12.62
N ARG A 209 -11.18 25.35 11.64
CA ARG A 209 -10.36 24.16 11.37
C ARG A 209 -10.03 24.01 9.87
N PRO A 210 -9.40 25.02 9.24
CA PRO A 210 -9.12 25.04 7.79
C PRO A 210 -8.05 24.02 7.35
N GLU A 211 -7.18 23.58 8.27
CA GLU A 211 -6.14 22.58 8.04
C GLU A 211 -6.69 21.15 7.98
N TYR A 212 -7.85 20.91 8.58
CA TYR A 212 -8.55 19.62 8.55
C TYR A 212 -9.49 19.61 7.36
N ARG A 213 -9.12 18.91 6.29
CA ARG A 213 -9.85 18.97 5.01
C ARG A 213 -10.63 17.72 4.66
N HIS A 214 -10.25 16.57 5.22
CA HIS A 214 -10.91 15.31 4.90
C HIS A 214 -12.27 15.22 5.61
N LEU A 215 -13.36 15.21 4.86
CA LEU A 215 -14.72 15.29 5.40
C LEU A 215 -15.11 14.08 6.28
N ILE A 216 -14.55 12.89 5.97
CA ILE A 216 -14.79 11.67 6.75
C ILE A 216 -13.79 11.51 7.91
N PHE A 217 -12.48 11.55 7.64
CA PHE A 217 -11.43 11.13 8.57
C PHE A 217 -10.72 12.27 9.34
N SER A 218 -11.18 13.51 9.23
CA SER A 218 -10.61 14.58 10.07
C SER A 218 -10.84 14.28 11.56
N SER A 219 -9.80 14.47 12.37
CA SER A 219 -9.88 14.24 13.82
C SER A 219 -10.90 15.17 14.48
N SER A 220 -11.55 14.73 15.55
CA SER A 220 -12.46 15.56 16.34
C SER A 220 -11.69 16.48 17.29
N SER A 221 -12.18 17.71 17.50
CA SER A 221 -11.64 18.64 18.50
C SER A 221 -11.94 18.22 19.94
N TYR A 222 -12.91 17.32 20.13
CA TYR A 222 -13.30 16.81 21.44
C TYR A 222 -12.58 15.52 21.82
N ASN A 223 -12.06 14.80 20.83
CA ASN A 223 -11.30 13.58 21.04
C ASN A 223 -10.36 13.33 19.86
N GLU A 224 -9.17 13.92 19.91
CA GLU A 224 -8.16 13.75 18.86
C GLU A 224 -7.66 12.30 18.74
N TYR A 225 -7.75 11.51 19.80
CA TYR A 225 -7.34 10.10 19.86
C TYR A 225 -8.48 9.11 19.57
N GLY A 226 -9.72 9.59 19.50
CA GLY A 226 -10.89 8.78 19.20
C GLY A 226 -11.17 8.77 17.71
N ASN A 227 -11.38 7.59 17.14
CA ASN A 227 -11.88 7.43 15.76
C ASN A 227 -13.33 7.92 15.67
N PHE A 228 -13.52 9.25 15.63
CA PHE A 228 -14.81 9.90 15.52
C PHE A 228 -14.93 10.51 14.11
N PRO A 229 -15.53 9.80 13.15
CA PRO A 229 -15.62 10.27 11.77
C PRO A 229 -16.56 11.48 11.69
N PHE A 230 -16.51 12.18 10.55
CA PHE A 230 -17.40 13.31 10.26
C PHE A 230 -17.28 14.46 11.27
N ALA A 231 -16.06 14.75 11.74
CA ALA A 231 -15.78 15.86 12.67
C ALA A 231 -16.34 17.21 12.18
N GLY A 232 -16.41 17.43 10.86
CA GLY A 232 -17.01 18.62 10.26
C GLY A 232 -18.52 18.79 10.50
N ILE A 233 -19.22 17.77 10.99
CA ILE A 233 -20.65 17.81 11.34
C ILE A 233 -20.83 17.60 12.85
N LEU A 234 -20.14 16.60 13.41
CA LEU A 234 -20.34 16.19 14.79
C LEU A 234 -19.75 17.19 15.79
N ASP A 235 -18.58 17.78 15.53
CA ASP A 235 -18.03 18.80 16.43
C ASP A 235 -18.92 20.05 16.47
N PRO A 236 -19.36 20.61 15.33
CA PRO A 236 -20.36 21.69 15.31
C PRO A 236 -21.68 21.33 16.01
N ALA A 237 -22.18 20.09 15.89
CA ALA A 237 -23.41 19.66 16.54
C ALA A 237 -23.28 19.65 18.08
N LEU A 238 -22.13 19.20 18.60
CA LEU A 238 -21.82 19.26 20.03
C LEU A 238 -21.68 20.71 20.51
N ASN A 239 -20.96 21.55 19.76
CA ASN A 239 -20.82 22.98 20.04
C ASN A 239 -22.19 23.69 20.07
N TRP A 240 -23.08 23.36 19.14
CA TRP A 240 -24.47 23.84 19.12
C TRP A 240 -25.20 23.43 20.40
N ARG A 241 -25.13 22.15 20.80
CA ARG A 241 -25.80 21.64 22.00
C ARG A 241 -25.33 22.38 23.25
N ASN A 242 -24.03 22.61 23.37
CA ASN A 242 -23.44 23.35 24.48
C ASN A 242 -23.92 24.81 24.53
N ALA A 243 -23.91 25.51 23.39
CA ALA A 243 -24.41 26.88 23.30
C ALA A 243 -25.92 26.99 23.61
N PHE A 244 -26.71 26.03 23.13
CA PHE A 244 -28.15 25.95 23.39
C PHE A 244 -28.45 25.79 24.88
N VAL A 245 -27.75 24.87 25.56
CA VAL A 245 -27.92 24.64 27.01
C VAL A 245 -27.45 25.86 27.82
N ALA A 246 -26.43 26.58 27.37
CA ALA A 246 -25.95 27.81 27.99
C ALA A 246 -26.85 29.03 27.75
N GLY A 247 -27.87 28.93 26.88
CA GLY A 247 -28.76 30.05 26.53
C GLY A 247 -28.15 31.07 25.56
N ASP A 248 -26.98 30.80 24.97
CA ASP A 248 -26.31 31.66 24.00
C ASP A 248 -26.89 31.41 22.59
N SER A 249 -27.99 32.10 22.29
CA SER A 249 -28.72 31.92 21.02
C SER A 249 -27.88 32.26 19.79
N GLN A 250 -27.01 33.28 19.89
CA GLN A 250 -26.17 33.70 18.76
C GLN A 250 -25.14 32.63 18.40
N LYS A 251 -24.47 32.03 19.40
CA LYS A 251 -23.54 30.91 19.16
C LYS A 251 -24.27 29.66 18.72
N ALA A 252 -25.45 29.38 19.26
CA ALA A 252 -26.26 28.25 18.81
C ALA A 252 -26.60 28.40 17.31
N ASP A 253 -27.08 29.56 16.88
CA ASP A 253 -27.40 29.80 15.47
C ASP A 253 -26.18 29.66 14.55
N TYR A 254 -25.01 30.15 14.99
CA TYR A 254 -23.75 29.97 14.27
C TYR A 254 -23.42 28.48 14.08
N TRP A 255 -23.36 27.70 15.15
CA TRP A 255 -23.00 26.28 15.07
C TRP A 255 -24.03 25.47 14.30
N LEU A 256 -25.32 25.81 14.40
CA LEU A 256 -26.38 25.20 13.59
C LEU A 256 -26.18 25.46 12.09
N LYS A 257 -25.74 26.67 11.72
CA LYS A 257 -25.36 26.99 10.34
C LYS A 257 -24.17 26.14 9.88
N ILE A 258 -23.14 25.98 10.72
CA ILE A 258 -21.98 25.14 10.38
C ILE A 258 -22.38 23.68 10.19
N VAL A 259 -23.25 23.12 11.06
CA VAL A 259 -23.79 21.76 10.87
C VAL A 259 -24.45 21.60 9.50
N ARG A 260 -25.30 22.57 9.11
CA ARG A 260 -25.96 22.55 7.79
C ARG A 260 -24.96 22.58 6.63
N ILE A 261 -23.94 23.42 6.73
CA ILE A 261 -22.85 23.48 5.73
C ILE A 261 -22.10 22.15 5.68
N GLY A 262 -21.81 21.55 6.82
CA GLY A 262 -21.15 20.23 6.91
C GLY A 262 -21.93 19.14 6.19
N PHE A 263 -23.25 19.07 6.38
CA PHE A 263 -24.11 18.14 5.63
C PHE A 263 -24.08 18.40 4.12
N SER A 264 -24.15 19.67 3.70
CA SER A 264 -24.07 20.00 2.27
C SER A 264 -22.71 19.63 1.65
N LYS A 265 -21.60 19.89 2.35
CA LYS A 265 -20.25 19.50 1.91
C LYS A 265 -20.14 17.98 1.76
N LEU A 266 -20.60 17.23 2.77
CA LEU A 266 -20.55 15.77 2.74
C LEU A 266 -21.41 15.19 1.62
N HIS A 267 -22.63 15.69 1.44
CA HIS A 267 -23.51 15.28 0.35
C HIS A 267 -22.86 15.55 -1.02
N TYR A 268 -22.34 16.76 -1.24
CA TYR A 268 -21.64 17.10 -2.47
C TYR A 268 -20.42 16.20 -2.73
N ALA A 269 -19.64 15.89 -1.69
CA ALA A 269 -18.49 14.99 -1.80
C ALA A 269 -18.91 13.56 -2.19
N ILE A 270 -19.97 13.02 -1.58
CA ILE A 270 -20.51 11.69 -1.93
C ILE A 270 -20.99 11.65 -3.38
N GLU A 271 -21.71 12.67 -3.84
CA GLU A 271 -22.16 12.76 -5.23
C GLU A 271 -20.97 12.90 -6.19
N SER A 272 -19.98 13.71 -5.84
CA SER A 272 -18.75 13.88 -6.64
C SER A 272 -17.94 12.58 -6.74
N ALA A 273 -17.79 11.86 -5.63
CA ALA A 273 -17.15 10.54 -5.60
C ALA A 273 -17.95 9.53 -6.44
N THR A 274 -19.28 9.56 -6.39
CA THR A 274 -20.15 8.69 -7.17
C THR A 274 -19.96 8.93 -8.67
N LEU A 275 -19.95 10.19 -9.11
CA LEU A 275 -19.69 10.57 -10.51
C LEU A 275 -18.29 10.16 -10.98
N THR A 276 -17.30 10.22 -10.09
CA THR A 276 -15.92 9.78 -10.39
C THR A 276 -15.88 8.26 -10.69
N ILE A 277 -16.71 7.48 -10.00
CA ILE A 277 -16.76 6.01 -10.15
C ILE A 277 -17.57 5.59 -11.38
N THR A 278 -18.68 6.26 -11.69
CA THR A 278 -19.60 5.81 -12.74
C THR A 278 -19.03 5.90 -14.16
N MET A 279 -17.85 6.51 -14.35
CA MET A 279 -17.13 6.59 -15.64
C MET A 279 -17.96 7.16 -16.82
N ASP A 280 -19.10 7.82 -16.55
CA ASP A 280 -19.93 8.48 -17.57
C ASP A 280 -19.12 9.64 -18.17
N GLY A 281 -18.35 9.35 -19.23
CA GLY A 281 -17.43 10.27 -19.91
C GLY A 281 -16.03 9.73 -20.22
N PHE A 282 -15.66 8.52 -19.78
CA PHE A 282 -14.36 7.91 -20.13
C PHE A 282 -14.42 6.92 -21.31
N TYR A 283 -15.61 6.64 -21.84
CA TYR A 283 -15.85 5.70 -22.95
C TYR A 283 -16.38 6.34 -24.24
N ASP A 284 -16.35 7.68 -24.36
CA ASP A 284 -16.66 8.38 -25.61
C ASP A 284 -15.40 8.75 -26.40
#